data_AF-A0AA45U5U5-F1
#
_entry.id   AF-A0AA45U5U5-F1
#
_cell.length_a   1.000
_cell.length_b   1.000
_cell.length_c   1.000
_cell.angle_alpha   90.00
_cell.angle_beta   90.00
_cell.angle_gamma   90.00
#
_symmetry.space_group_name_H-M   'P 1'
#
loop_
_entity.id
_entity.type
_entity.pdbx_description
1 polymer ?
#
loop_
_entity_poly.entity_id
_entity_poly.type
_entity_poly.pdbx_seq_one_letter_code
_entity_poly.pdbx_strand_id
1 'polypeptide(L)'
;MRPRPRHGSPTVARFLPTSLLLMSAVLSTACGEDAPPGSDPAKPAVFKAHQVTTAQSLSAVPGFADQSGGGIFATATGEAVRLRLDGTKAALAAHPKNTAAPGSVRATFRLGPHSALVETDRGLFLADQGWLIEPLWQEVLGTGIVATAQTADGAAWIAHPTGLFQIQGGVLASLKLSGQPLSGITTMAAAPAEDGLAGLWFAREGKLNVVVASAPGVYQVRGTDAPLAGGETVRALAGLSAGTGTAGETWVLTSTRLLRRNTDGWSTVSLPALPEQLMSAGRYLWARAGDRLFTYDADAKVWGSAEGLPSGSVVLLAADESGCAWVRVGEQSLSISQTPAPRVTGMHQGMLVVEDGLVVQARLPPGTAPKSVHFQLENQDVEATGPAFSMGGLEADGETLKAFSFSSLAPGGHTLNVVSRFEDGSEARRQMPFLYQPLTTVPSWARDIRPVHEARCAKCHITSPGRPLNTYELWKTNAQLINAAVRDLRMPADGPLDPQGIALIQRWVSSGALP
;
A
#
# COMPACT_ATOMS: atom_id res chain seq x y z
N MET A 1 -81.27 -22.00 -19.35
CA MET A 1 -82.72 -22.13 -19.05
C MET A 1 -82.90 -22.32 -17.55
N ARG A 2 -83.69 -21.44 -16.91
CA ARG A 2 -84.56 -21.54 -15.69
C ARG A 2 -84.19 -22.50 -14.52
N PRO A 3 -84.67 -22.24 -13.28
CA PRO A 3 -84.71 -21.00 -12.49
C PRO A 3 -84.42 -21.21 -10.97
N ARG A 4 -84.25 -20.09 -10.25
CA ARG A 4 -84.41 -19.84 -8.78
C ARG A 4 -85.75 -20.39 -8.20
N PRO A 5 -86.04 -20.48 -6.86
CA PRO A 5 -85.85 -19.38 -5.89
C PRO A 5 -85.84 -19.60 -4.33
N ARG A 6 -85.55 -18.47 -3.61
CA ARG A 6 -86.13 -17.95 -2.33
C ARG A 6 -85.77 -18.68 -1.01
N HIS A 7 -85.69 -18.09 0.20
CA HIS A 7 -85.94 -16.81 0.90
C HIS A 7 -85.02 -16.86 2.18
N GLY A 8 -84.76 -15.87 3.03
CA GLY A 8 -85.19 -14.48 3.21
C GLY A 8 -84.33 -13.82 4.32
N SER A 9 -84.32 -12.49 4.34
CA SER A 9 -83.82 -11.59 5.39
C SER A 9 -84.70 -11.70 6.67
N PRO A 10 -84.32 -11.23 7.90
CA PRO A 10 -83.83 -9.86 8.12
C PRO A 10 -82.89 -9.56 9.31
N THR A 11 -82.35 -8.33 9.27
CA THR A 11 -82.00 -7.40 10.38
C THR A 11 -81.20 -7.88 11.59
N VAL A 12 -80.14 -7.15 11.95
CA VAL A 12 -80.14 -6.16 13.04
C VAL A 12 -78.78 -5.44 13.05
N ALA A 13 -78.82 -4.11 12.97
CA ALA A 13 -77.68 -3.25 13.27
C ALA A 13 -77.45 -3.20 14.78
N ARG A 14 -76.20 -3.35 15.22
CA ARG A 14 -75.75 -2.87 16.54
C ARG A 14 -74.40 -2.17 16.42
N PHE A 15 -74.39 -1.02 17.08
CA PHE A 15 -73.36 -0.03 17.22
C PHE A 15 -72.35 -0.40 18.33
N LEU A 16 -71.16 0.23 18.24
CA LEU A 16 -70.11 0.50 19.25
C LEU A 16 -68.98 -0.54 19.45
N PRO A 17 -67.75 -0.15 19.86
CA PRO A 17 -67.17 1.22 19.94
C PRO A 17 -65.76 1.37 19.32
N THR A 18 -65.50 2.59 18.83
CA THR A 18 -64.18 3.20 18.66
C THR A 18 -63.56 3.45 20.03
N SER A 19 -62.82 2.49 20.58
CA SER A 19 -61.94 2.67 21.75
C SER A 19 -60.98 1.49 21.89
N LEU A 20 -59.95 1.43 21.04
CA LEU A 20 -58.70 0.69 21.28
C LEU A 20 -57.64 1.12 20.25
N LEU A 21 -57.47 2.44 20.14
CA LEU A 21 -56.29 3.11 19.60
C LEU A 21 -55.55 3.63 20.82
N LEU A 22 -54.59 2.86 21.34
CA LEU A 22 -53.44 3.21 22.17
C LEU A 22 -52.97 1.94 22.91
N MET A 23 -51.65 1.77 23.00
CA MET A 23 -50.93 0.65 23.67
C MET A 23 -50.68 -0.60 22.82
N SER A 24 -49.86 -0.46 21.77
CA SER A 24 -48.91 -1.49 21.33
C SER A 24 -47.79 -0.81 20.53
N ALA A 25 -47.14 0.15 21.17
CA ALA A 25 -45.83 0.66 20.80
C ALA A 25 -45.01 0.65 22.08
N VAL A 26 -43.72 0.29 21.95
CA VAL A 26 -42.72 0.11 23.04
C VAL A 26 -42.68 -1.31 23.61
N LEU A 27 -41.91 -2.18 22.94
CA LEU A 27 -40.84 -3.03 23.51
C LEU A 27 -40.35 -4.03 22.45
N SER A 28 -39.65 -3.52 21.44
CA SER A 28 -38.79 -4.31 20.54
C SER A 28 -37.59 -3.45 20.14
N THR A 29 -36.80 -3.10 21.14
CA THR A 29 -35.44 -2.57 20.99
C THR A 29 -34.50 -3.48 21.78
N ALA A 30 -33.95 -4.50 21.11
CA ALA A 30 -32.64 -5.09 21.37
C ALA A 30 -32.45 -6.32 20.46
N CYS A 31 -31.29 -6.40 19.82
CA CYS A 31 -30.81 -7.49 18.94
C CYS A 31 -31.36 -7.48 17.51
N GLY A 32 -30.80 -6.60 16.66
CA GLY A 32 -30.94 -6.72 15.22
C GLY A 32 -30.12 -7.89 14.69
N GLU A 33 -30.81 -8.92 14.21
CA GLU A 33 -30.27 -10.10 13.52
C GLU A 33 -30.61 -10.10 12.02
N ASP A 34 -31.01 -8.96 11.44
CA ASP A 34 -31.28 -8.85 10.00
C ASP A 34 -30.06 -8.29 9.25
N ALA A 35 -28.96 -9.03 9.28
CA ALA A 35 -27.87 -8.78 8.35
C ALA A 35 -28.32 -9.26 6.95
N PRO A 36 -28.15 -8.49 5.85
CA PRO A 36 -28.58 -8.91 4.52
C PRO A 36 -28.04 -10.30 4.16
N PRO A 37 -28.76 -11.13 3.41
CA PRO A 37 -28.24 -12.43 2.95
C PRO A 37 -26.89 -12.25 2.25
N GLY A 38 -25.86 -12.98 2.69
CA GLY A 38 -24.48 -12.85 2.19
C GLY A 38 -23.63 -11.78 2.89
N SER A 39 -24.07 -11.26 4.04
CA SER A 39 -23.25 -10.41 4.90
C SER A 39 -22.29 -11.24 5.77
N ASP A 40 -21.05 -10.77 5.88
CA ASP A 40 -20.03 -11.26 6.81
C ASP A 40 -20.05 -10.35 8.05
N PRO A 41 -20.73 -10.73 9.15
CA PRO A 41 -20.79 -9.90 10.34
C PRO A 41 -19.40 -9.85 10.98
N ALA A 42 -18.73 -8.70 10.82
CA ALA A 42 -17.45 -8.50 11.48
C ALA A 42 -17.66 -8.49 12.99
N LYS A 43 -16.83 -9.25 13.71
CA LYS A 43 -16.77 -9.25 15.18
C LYS A 43 -15.39 -8.75 15.61
N PRO A 44 -15.13 -7.43 15.60
CA PRO A 44 -13.82 -6.90 15.94
C PRO A 44 -13.43 -7.26 17.37
N ALA A 45 -12.33 -8.00 17.53
CA ALA A 45 -11.76 -8.28 18.84
C ALA A 45 -11.04 -7.03 19.37
N VAL A 46 -11.32 -6.66 20.62
CA VAL A 46 -10.64 -5.52 21.25
C VAL A 46 -9.16 -5.85 21.45
N PHE A 47 -8.28 -4.88 21.16
CA PHE A 47 -6.87 -4.95 21.52
C PHE A 47 -6.37 -3.61 22.06
N LYS A 48 -5.45 -3.67 23.03
CA LYS A 48 -4.72 -2.49 23.48
C LYS A 48 -3.66 -2.13 22.44
N ALA A 49 -3.78 -0.95 21.83
CA ALA A 49 -2.84 -0.54 20.79
C ALA A 49 -1.43 -0.34 21.35
N HIS A 50 -0.44 -0.92 20.68
CA HIS A 50 0.95 -0.51 20.82
C HIS A 50 1.13 0.85 20.12
N GLN A 51 1.69 1.83 20.82
CA GLN A 51 1.73 3.23 20.38
C GLN A 51 3.16 3.76 20.40
N VAL A 52 3.55 4.45 19.33
CA VAL A 52 4.79 5.24 19.26
C VAL A 52 4.41 6.68 19.00
N THR A 53 4.67 7.56 19.96
CA THR A 53 4.41 9.00 19.83
C THR A 53 5.45 9.64 18.92
N THR A 54 5.02 10.58 18.10
CA THR A 54 5.91 11.33 17.21
C THR A 54 6.49 12.54 17.92
N ALA A 55 7.72 12.92 17.55
CA ALA A 55 8.34 14.16 18.02
C ALA A 55 7.75 15.43 17.37
N GLN A 56 6.76 15.29 16.48
CA GLN A 56 6.19 16.36 15.65
C GLN A 56 4.68 16.20 15.57
N SER A 57 3.92 17.28 15.78
CA SER A 57 2.50 17.30 15.46
C SER A 57 2.30 17.29 13.95
N LEU A 58 1.49 16.36 13.46
CA LEU A 58 1.17 16.20 12.04
C LEU A 58 -0.15 16.90 11.70
N SER A 59 -0.27 17.37 10.46
CA SER A 59 -1.56 17.87 9.95
C SER A 59 -2.47 16.70 9.54
N ALA A 60 -3.78 16.95 9.46
CA ALA A 60 -4.79 15.97 9.03
C ALA A 60 -4.91 15.90 7.51
N VAL A 61 -3.78 15.75 6.82
CA VAL A 61 -3.74 15.47 5.39
C VAL A 61 -3.14 14.09 5.16
N PRO A 62 -3.44 13.43 4.01
CA PRO A 62 -2.87 12.13 3.70
C PRO A 62 -1.33 12.14 3.78
N GLY A 63 -0.78 11.12 4.43
CA GLY A 63 0.64 10.86 4.53
C GLY A 63 1.06 9.60 3.77
N PHE A 64 2.35 9.31 3.80
CA PHE A 64 2.91 8.04 3.32
C PHE A 64 3.66 7.36 4.45
N ALA A 65 3.39 6.07 4.67
CA ALA A 65 4.20 5.22 5.53
C ALA A 65 5.00 4.24 4.67
N ASP A 66 6.30 4.13 4.96
CA ASP A 66 7.20 3.24 4.24
C ASP A 66 7.27 1.85 4.91
N GLN A 67 7.76 0.85 4.16
CA GLN A 67 7.88 -0.51 4.69
C GLN A 67 8.92 -0.68 5.81
N SER A 68 9.79 0.32 6.01
CA SER A 68 10.72 0.37 7.13
C SER A 68 10.07 0.89 8.42
N GLY A 69 8.78 1.23 8.36
CA GLY A 69 7.95 1.68 9.47
C GLY A 69 8.03 3.17 9.76
N GLY A 70 8.80 3.93 8.98
CA GLY A 70 8.79 5.38 8.98
C GLY A 70 7.76 5.93 8.01
N GLY A 71 7.94 7.19 7.60
CA GLY A 71 7.08 7.78 6.58
C GLY A 71 7.39 9.23 6.27
N ILE A 72 6.65 9.77 5.31
CA ILE A 72 6.67 11.17 4.90
C ILE A 72 5.29 11.76 5.19
N PHE A 73 5.28 12.85 5.97
CA PHE A 73 4.07 13.50 6.45
C PHE A 73 4.18 15.02 6.33
N ALA A 74 3.05 15.69 6.48
CA ALA A 74 3.00 17.13 6.69
C ALA A 74 2.97 17.44 8.19
N THR A 75 3.81 18.36 8.66
CA THR A 75 3.70 18.90 10.02
C THR A 75 2.42 19.74 10.15
N ALA A 76 2.04 20.08 11.38
CA ALA A 76 0.95 21.01 11.66
C ALA A 76 1.15 22.40 11.03
N THR A 77 2.41 22.80 10.79
CA THR A 77 2.77 24.05 10.08
C THR A 77 2.82 23.90 8.55
N GLY A 78 2.57 22.70 8.03
CA GLY A 78 2.54 22.42 6.59
C GLY A 78 3.89 22.03 5.97
N GLU A 79 4.94 21.83 6.76
CA GLU A 79 6.24 21.39 6.21
C GLU A 79 6.28 19.88 5.97
N ALA A 80 7.01 19.44 4.94
CA ALA A 80 7.29 18.03 4.76
C ALA A 80 8.28 17.53 5.82
N VAL A 81 7.95 16.42 6.49
CA VAL A 81 8.81 15.78 7.49
C VAL A 81 8.92 14.28 7.19
N ARG A 82 10.15 13.75 7.33
CA ARG A 82 10.38 12.31 7.39
C ARG A 82 10.44 11.86 8.84
N LEU A 83 9.66 10.85 9.19
CA LEU A 83 9.70 10.22 10.50
C LEU A 83 10.29 8.81 10.39
N ARG A 84 11.02 8.39 11.42
CA ARG A 84 11.49 7.01 11.59
C ARG A 84 10.44 6.17 12.31
N LEU A 85 10.68 4.86 12.36
CA LEU A 85 9.89 3.88 13.13
C LEU A 85 9.72 4.27 14.62
N ASP A 86 10.69 5.00 15.19
CA ASP A 86 10.65 5.45 16.57
C ASP A 86 9.95 6.81 16.78
N GLY A 87 9.34 7.37 15.73
CA GLY A 87 8.67 8.66 15.78
C GLY A 87 9.62 9.88 15.74
N THR A 88 10.94 9.66 15.67
CA THR A 88 11.93 10.74 15.55
C THR A 88 12.06 11.25 14.11
N LYS A 89 12.55 12.49 13.95
CA LYS A 89 12.77 13.12 12.64
C LYS A 89 13.99 12.52 11.94
N ALA A 90 13.79 12.03 10.71
CA ALA A 90 14.87 11.66 9.79
C ALA A 90 15.26 12.81 8.87
N ALA A 91 16.39 12.65 8.18
CA ALA A 91 16.81 13.61 7.17
C ALA A 91 15.77 13.68 6.04
N LEU A 92 15.35 14.91 5.74
CA LEU A 92 14.55 15.27 4.58
C LEU A 92 14.86 16.73 4.23
N ALA A 93 15.41 16.98 3.06
CA ALA A 93 15.77 18.31 2.61
C ALA A 93 15.38 18.52 1.14
N ALA A 94 15.13 19.77 0.75
CA ALA A 94 14.99 20.12 -0.66
C ALA A 94 16.29 19.83 -1.40
N HIS A 95 16.20 19.14 -2.54
CA HIS A 95 17.35 18.89 -3.37
C HIS A 95 17.88 20.21 -3.96
N PRO A 96 19.20 20.48 -3.95
CA PRO A 96 19.76 21.78 -4.34
C PRO A 96 19.55 22.15 -5.81
N LYS A 97 19.13 21.19 -6.65
CA LYS A 97 18.80 21.41 -8.07
C LYS A 97 17.32 21.70 -8.32
N ASN A 98 16.48 21.74 -7.29
CA ASN A 98 15.09 22.13 -7.48
C ASN A 98 15.04 23.59 -7.92
N THR A 99 14.15 23.88 -8.86
CA THR A 99 13.87 25.24 -9.32
C THR A 99 12.97 25.98 -8.34
N ALA A 100 12.12 25.24 -7.60
CA ALA A 100 11.23 25.77 -6.59
C ALA A 100 11.49 25.18 -5.19
N ALA A 101 11.27 26.00 -4.16
CA ALA A 101 11.21 25.52 -2.78
C ALA A 101 9.89 24.75 -2.54
N PRO A 102 9.89 23.65 -1.75
CA PRO A 102 8.72 22.79 -1.58
C PRO A 102 7.42 23.47 -1.16
N GLY A 103 7.42 24.52 -0.34
CA GLY A 103 6.17 25.15 0.11
C GLY A 103 5.38 24.27 1.10
N SER A 104 4.08 24.53 1.23
CA SER A 104 3.20 23.87 2.20
C SER A 104 2.61 22.58 1.62
N VAL A 105 2.79 21.46 2.31
CA VAL A 105 2.29 20.14 1.90
C VAL A 105 0.77 20.09 1.97
N ARG A 106 0.16 19.61 0.89
CA ARG A 106 -1.29 19.35 0.77
C ARG A 106 -1.63 17.89 0.97
N ALA A 107 -0.78 16.99 0.48
CA ALA A 107 -0.92 15.55 0.63
C ALA A 107 0.41 14.87 0.28
N THR A 108 0.60 13.67 0.81
CA THR A 108 1.69 12.78 0.43
C THR A 108 1.13 11.45 -0.03
N PHE A 109 1.66 10.93 -1.12
CA PHE A 109 1.14 9.78 -1.84
C PHE A 109 2.22 8.73 -2.05
N ARG A 110 1.83 7.45 -2.07
CA ARG A 110 2.77 6.36 -2.32
C ARG A 110 3.15 6.28 -3.80
N LEU A 111 4.45 6.22 -4.09
CA LEU A 111 4.96 5.87 -5.42
C LEU A 111 5.78 4.57 -5.44
N GLY A 112 6.29 4.16 -4.28
CA GLY A 112 7.08 2.95 -4.14
C GLY A 112 7.10 2.42 -2.70
N PRO A 113 7.89 1.38 -2.42
CA PRO A 113 8.04 0.83 -1.06
C PRO A 113 8.72 1.81 -0.09
N HIS A 114 9.52 2.75 -0.61
CA HIS A 114 10.31 3.72 0.17
C HIS A 114 10.23 5.16 -0.36
N SER A 115 9.43 5.40 -1.40
CA SER A 115 9.34 6.69 -2.08
C SER A 115 7.91 7.20 -2.13
N ALA A 116 7.78 8.52 -2.03
CA ALA A 116 6.49 9.19 -2.03
C ALA A 116 6.46 10.39 -2.98
N LEU A 117 5.27 10.70 -3.48
CA LEU A 117 4.97 11.98 -4.12
C LEU A 117 4.39 12.93 -3.08
N VAL A 118 5.10 14.00 -2.80
CA VAL A 118 4.65 15.10 -1.93
C VAL A 118 4.06 16.17 -2.83
N GLU A 119 2.76 16.40 -2.69
CA GLU A 119 2.08 17.52 -3.32
C GLU A 119 2.08 18.72 -2.37
N THR A 120 2.43 19.88 -2.90
CA THR A 120 2.47 21.13 -2.13
C THR A 120 1.70 22.24 -2.84
N ASP A 121 1.59 23.40 -2.20
CA ASP A 121 1.08 24.63 -2.83
C ASP A 121 2.00 25.22 -3.91
N ARG A 122 3.23 24.69 -4.07
CA ARG A 122 4.24 25.15 -5.03
C ARG A 122 4.63 24.13 -6.08
N GLY A 123 4.12 22.91 -6.03
CA GLY A 123 4.40 21.89 -7.04
C GLY A 123 4.38 20.48 -6.48
N LEU A 124 5.08 19.59 -7.19
CA LEU A 124 5.24 18.19 -6.85
C LEU A 124 6.69 17.90 -6.51
N PHE A 125 6.92 17.07 -5.49
CA PHE A 125 8.25 16.67 -5.07
C PHE A 125 8.29 15.17 -4.78
N LEU A 126 9.24 14.46 -5.36
CA LEU A 126 9.57 13.09 -5.00
C LEU A 126 10.36 13.09 -3.69
N ALA A 127 9.77 12.52 -2.63
CA ALA A 127 10.49 12.22 -1.41
C ALA A 127 11.20 10.87 -1.56
N ASP A 128 12.52 10.90 -1.65
CA ASP A 128 13.35 9.70 -1.77
C ASP A 128 14.74 9.91 -1.15
N GLN A 129 15.27 8.90 -0.47
CA GLN A 129 16.60 8.90 0.19
C GLN A 129 16.94 10.17 1.00
N GLY A 130 15.94 10.80 1.62
CA GLY A 130 16.13 12.03 2.41
C GLY A 130 16.17 13.33 1.61
N TRP A 131 15.82 13.26 0.32
CA TRP A 131 15.64 14.42 -0.54
C TRP A 131 14.17 14.60 -0.93
N LEU A 132 13.79 15.85 -1.14
CA LEU A 132 12.61 16.27 -1.89
C LEU A 132 13.09 16.75 -3.25
N ILE A 133 12.80 15.99 -4.30
CA ILE A 133 13.32 16.18 -5.65
C ILE A 133 12.17 16.62 -6.56
N GLU A 134 12.35 17.73 -7.24
CA GLU A 134 11.39 18.18 -8.25
C GLU A 134 11.42 17.25 -9.48
N PRO A 135 10.34 16.51 -9.80
CA PRO A 135 10.34 15.63 -10.96
C PRO A 135 10.08 16.44 -12.24
N LEU A 136 10.82 16.15 -13.32
CA LEU A 136 10.68 16.86 -14.60
C LEU A 136 9.25 16.82 -15.18
N TRP A 137 8.52 15.74 -14.93
CA TRP A 137 7.16 15.58 -15.44
C TRP A 137 6.11 16.40 -14.67
N GLN A 138 6.50 17.14 -13.61
CA GLN A 138 5.56 18.03 -12.92
C GLN A 138 5.07 19.17 -13.82
N GLU A 139 5.87 19.60 -14.80
CA GLU A 139 5.46 20.64 -15.77
C GLU A 139 4.27 20.20 -16.63
N VAL A 140 4.12 18.88 -16.82
CA VAL A 140 3.03 18.27 -17.56
C VAL A 140 1.84 17.96 -16.65
N LEU A 141 2.11 17.41 -15.47
CA LEU A 141 1.05 16.92 -14.58
C LEU A 141 0.45 18.03 -13.71
N GLY A 142 1.30 18.87 -13.09
CA GLY A 142 0.90 19.86 -12.11
C GLY A 142 0.39 19.28 -10.78
N THR A 143 -0.04 20.15 -9.89
CA THR A 143 -0.74 19.80 -8.64
C THR A 143 -2.21 19.43 -8.91
N GLY A 144 -2.85 18.73 -7.98
CA GLY A 144 -4.24 18.30 -8.04
C GLY A 144 -4.38 16.79 -7.96
N ILE A 145 -3.45 16.10 -7.31
CA ILE A 145 -3.42 14.64 -7.29
C ILE A 145 -4.62 14.14 -6.48
N VAL A 146 -5.43 13.26 -7.09
CA VAL A 146 -6.62 12.71 -6.44
C VAL A 146 -6.27 11.47 -5.63
N ALA A 147 -5.53 10.55 -6.25
CA ALA A 147 -5.15 9.29 -5.66
C ALA A 147 -3.92 8.70 -6.35
N THR A 148 -3.22 7.82 -5.65
CA THR A 148 -2.15 6.99 -6.21
C THR A 148 -2.34 5.54 -5.82
N ALA A 149 -1.80 4.65 -6.62
CA ALA A 149 -1.73 3.23 -6.28
C ALA A 149 -0.53 2.61 -6.99
N GLN A 150 0.05 1.57 -6.40
CA GLN A 150 1.13 0.82 -7.02
C GLN A 150 0.67 -0.61 -7.31
N THR A 151 0.68 -0.99 -8.58
CA THR A 151 0.32 -2.34 -8.99
C THR A 151 1.48 -3.31 -8.80
N ALA A 152 1.18 -4.61 -8.72
CA ALA A 152 2.18 -5.65 -8.41
C ALA A 152 3.29 -5.79 -9.47
N ASP A 153 3.06 -5.28 -10.68
CA ASP A 153 4.05 -5.16 -11.75
C ASP A 153 5.06 -4.01 -11.53
N GLY A 154 4.92 -3.26 -10.42
CA GLY A 154 5.80 -2.17 -10.04
C GLY A 154 5.42 -0.81 -10.61
N ALA A 155 4.36 -0.73 -11.43
CA ALA A 155 3.90 0.55 -11.95
C ALA A 155 3.22 1.41 -10.87
N ALA A 156 3.58 2.69 -10.83
CA ALA A 156 2.90 3.67 -9.99
C ALA A 156 1.86 4.41 -10.82
N TRP A 157 0.62 4.44 -10.36
CA TRP A 157 -0.50 5.08 -11.03
C TRP A 157 -0.90 6.35 -10.29
N ILE A 158 -1.28 7.37 -11.05
CA ILE A 158 -1.68 8.67 -10.54
C ILE A 158 -3.00 9.08 -11.19
N ALA A 159 -4.03 9.20 -10.37
CA ALA A 159 -5.29 9.80 -10.76
C ALA A 159 -5.19 11.33 -10.60
N HIS A 160 -5.46 12.06 -11.69
CA HIS A 160 -5.43 13.52 -11.74
C HIS A 160 -6.69 14.03 -12.47
N PRO A 161 -7.18 15.26 -12.21
CA PRO A 161 -8.35 15.81 -12.90
C PRO A 161 -8.26 15.80 -14.42
N THR A 162 -7.03 15.87 -14.97
CA THR A 162 -6.79 15.83 -16.42
C THR A 162 -6.65 14.42 -16.99
N GLY A 163 -6.56 13.37 -16.17
CA GLY A 163 -6.44 12.00 -16.65
C GLY A 163 -5.84 11.01 -15.64
N LEU A 164 -5.78 9.75 -16.04
CA LEU A 164 -5.02 8.70 -15.36
C LEU A 164 -3.63 8.60 -15.97
N PHE A 165 -2.61 8.64 -15.13
CA PHE A 165 -1.22 8.57 -15.55
C PHE A 165 -0.53 7.37 -14.91
N GLN A 166 0.43 6.81 -15.62
CA GLN A 166 1.32 5.76 -15.17
C GLN A 166 2.74 6.31 -15.14
N ILE A 167 3.45 6.04 -14.05
CA ILE A 167 4.90 6.16 -13.96
C ILE A 167 5.47 4.75 -14.01
N GLN A 168 6.21 4.46 -15.07
CA GLN A 168 6.96 3.22 -15.20
C GLN A 168 8.34 3.55 -15.74
N GLY A 169 9.37 3.10 -15.02
CA GLY A 169 10.75 3.45 -15.29
C GLY A 169 10.90 4.96 -15.43
N GLY A 170 10.46 5.77 -14.48
CA GLY A 170 10.60 7.24 -14.52
C GLY A 170 9.87 7.97 -15.66
N VAL A 171 9.22 7.26 -16.58
CA VAL A 171 8.46 7.86 -17.69
C VAL A 171 7.00 8.00 -17.26
N LEU A 172 6.48 9.22 -17.37
CA LEU A 172 5.07 9.51 -17.19
C LEU A 172 4.32 9.28 -18.52
N ALA A 173 3.32 8.40 -18.52
CA ALA A 173 2.45 8.13 -19.65
C ALA A 173 0.98 8.33 -19.26
N SER A 174 0.19 8.96 -20.14
CA SER A 174 -1.25 9.10 -19.93
C SER A 174 -1.99 7.90 -20.51
N LEU A 175 -2.86 7.28 -19.71
CA LEU A 175 -3.77 6.26 -20.20
C LEU A 175 -4.96 6.92 -20.90
N LYS A 176 -5.20 6.50 -22.15
CA LYS A 176 -6.29 7.00 -22.98
C LYS A 176 -7.31 5.91 -23.29
N LEU A 177 -8.58 6.24 -23.20
CA LEU A 177 -9.69 5.41 -23.65
C LEU A 177 -10.28 6.03 -24.91
N SER A 178 -10.22 5.30 -26.03
CA SER A 178 -10.66 5.79 -27.35
C SER A 178 -10.03 7.15 -27.73
N GLY A 179 -8.74 7.33 -27.42
CA GLY A 179 -7.98 8.55 -27.70
C GLY A 179 -8.17 9.69 -26.69
N GLN A 180 -9.10 9.57 -25.74
CA GLN A 180 -9.38 10.58 -24.73
C GLN A 180 -8.70 10.26 -23.38
N PRO A 181 -8.20 11.26 -22.64
CA PRO A 181 -7.70 11.04 -21.29
C PRO A 181 -8.77 10.43 -20.37
N LEU A 182 -8.37 9.46 -19.56
CA LEU A 182 -9.27 8.85 -18.58
C LEU A 182 -9.37 9.72 -17.31
N SER A 183 -10.25 10.73 -17.33
CA SER A 183 -10.44 11.70 -16.23
C SER A 183 -11.65 11.38 -15.33
N GLY A 184 -11.90 12.22 -14.32
CA GLY A 184 -13.06 12.10 -13.43
C GLY A 184 -12.96 10.97 -12.40
N ILE A 185 -11.74 10.48 -12.15
CA ILE A 185 -11.46 9.48 -11.12
C ILE A 185 -11.50 10.14 -9.74
N THR A 186 -12.22 9.53 -8.79
CA THR A 186 -12.36 10.08 -7.41
C THR A 186 -11.61 9.29 -6.35
N THR A 187 -11.32 8.02 -6.60
CA THR A 187 -10.52 7.16 -5.72
C THR A 187 -9.97 5.97 -6.52
N MET A 188 -8.88 5.38 -6.05
CA MET A 188 -8.16 4.32 -6.74
C MET A 188 -7.42 3.41 -5.76
N ALA A 189 -7.32 2.12 -6.08
CA ALA A 189 -6.52 1.16 -5.33
C ALA A 189 -5.97 0.07 -6.26
N ALA A 190 -4.80 -0.46 -5.93
CA ALA A 190 -4.25 -1.64 -6.60
C ALA A 190 -4.71 -2.91 -5.89
N ALA A 191 -5.36 -3.81 -6.62
CA ALA A 191 -5.85 -5.09 -6.12
C ALA A 191 -6.06 -6.05 -7.29
N PRO A 192 -6.11 -7.38 -7.08
CA PRO A 192 -6.41 -8.31 -8.16
C PRO A 192 -7.74 -7.99 -8.85
N ALA A 193 -7.77 -8.11 -10.17
CA ALA A 193 -8.99 -8.05 -10.96
C ALA A 193 -9.81 -9.35 -10.80
N GLU A 194 -10.99 -9.40 -11.42
CA GLU A 194 -11.91 -10.54 -11.29
C GLU A 194 -11.31 -11.88 -11.75
N ASP A 195 -10.42 -11.83 -12.73
CA ASP A 195 -9.66 -12.96 -13.29
C ASP A 195 -8.32 -13.22 -12.57
N GLY A 196 -8.03 -12.50 -11.48
CA GLY A 196 -6.81 -12.62 -10.70
C GLY A 196 -5.61 -11.85 -11.24
N LEU A 197 -5.71 -11.17 -12.40
CA LEU A 197 -4.64 -10.33 -12.92
C LEU A 197 -4.38 -9.11 -12.02
N ALA A 198 -3.20 -8.51 -12.11
CA ALA A 198 -2.91 -7.25 -11.44
C ALA A 198 -3.85 -6.15 -11.95
N GLY A 199 -4.72 -5.66 -11.06
CA GLY A 199 -5.74 -4.67 -11.38
C GLY A 199 -5.48 -3.33 -10.69
N LEU A 200 -5.87 -2.26 -11.39
CA LEU A 200 -6.02 -0.93 -10.84
C LEU A 200 -7.50 -0.59 -10.80
N TRP A 201 -8.09 -0.72 -9.62
CA TRP A 201 -9.50 -0.42 -9.39
C TRP A 201 -9.67 1.08 -9.18
N PHE A 202 -10.70 1.67 -9.79
CA PHE A 202 -10.98 3.09 -9.65
C PHE A 202 -12.47 3.42 -9.77
N ALA A 203 -12.89 4.45 -9.05
CA ALA A 203 -14.24 4.99 -9.15
C ALA A 203 -14.27 6.17 -10.11
N ARG A 204 -15.21 6.16 -11.06
CA ARG A 204 -15.44 7.23 -12.04
C ARG A 204 -16.93 7.33 -12.33
N GLU A 205 -17.49 8.55 -12.28
CA GLU A 205 -18.91 8.81 -12.58
C GLU A 205 -19.86 7.91 -11.77
N GLY A 206 -19.52 7.66 -10.49
CA GLY A 206 -20.28 6.80 -9.59
C GLY A 206 -20.18 5.29 -9.88
N LYS A 207 -19.41 4.88 -10.89
CA LYS A 207 -19.19 3.48 -11.26
C LYS A 207 -17.82 2.99 -10.85
N LEU A 208 -17.73 1.71 -10.51
CA LEU A 208 -16.47 1.02 -10.25
C LEU A 208 -15.95 0.37 -11.53
N ASN A 209 -14.69 0.64 -11.85
CA ASN A 209 -13.99 0.12 -13.02
C ASN A 209 -12.63 -0.46 -12.59
N VAL A 210 -12.04 -1.27 -13.46
CA VAL A 210 -10.69 -1.80 -13.26
C VAL A 210 -9.87 -1.66 -14.55
N VAL A 211 -8.64 -1.16 -14.45
CA VAL A 211 -7.63 -1.27 -15.51
C VAL A 211 -6.82 -2.54 -15.28
N VAL A 212 -6.65 -3.35 -16.31
CA VAL A 212 -5.71 -4.49 -16.29
C VAL A 212 -4.79 -4.43 -17.50
N ALA A 213 -3.55 -4.86 -17.31
CA ALA A 213 -2.62 -5.09 -18.41
C ALA A 213 -2.98 -6.41 -19.11
N SER A 214 -3.41 -6.35 -20.38
CA SER A 214 -3.65 -7.54 -21.20
C SER A 214 -2.40 -8.02 -21.94
N ALA A 215 -1.45 -7.10 -22.17
CA ALA A 215 -0.12 -7.34 -22.72
C ALA A 215 0.80 -6.17 -22.30
N PRO A 216 2.14 -6.27 -22.46
CA PRO A 216 3.04 -5.15 -22.20
C PRO A 216 2.60 -3.88 -22.92
N GLY A 217 2.31 -2.82 -22.17
CA GLY A 217 1.85 -1.52 -22.71
C GLY A 217 0.40 -1.51 -23.26
N VAL A 218 -0.34 -2.61 -23.16
CA VAL A 218 -1.74 -2.71 -23.60
C VAL A 218 -2.65 -2.92 -22.40
N TYR A 219 -3.52 -1.94 -22.16
CA TYR A 219 -4.44 -1.93 -21.03
C TYR A 219 -5.89 -2.04 -21.48
N GLN A 220 -6.69 -2.76 -20.72
CA GLN A 220 -8.13 -2.83 -20.86
C GLN A 220 -8.79 -2.15 -19.67
N VAL A 221 -9.73 -1.24 -19.95
CA VAL A 221 -10.62 -0.67 -18.93
C VAL A 221 -11.90 -1.49 -18.94
N ARG A 222 -12.22 -2.11 -17.81
CA ARG A 222 -13.39 -2.98 -17.65
C ARG A 222 -14.33 -2.37 -16.64
N GLY A 223 -15.64 -2.47 -16.91
CA GLY A 223 -16.65 -2.33 -15.86
C GLY A 223 -16.55 -3.51 -14.89
N THR A 224 -17.20 -3.38 -13.73
CA THR A 224 -17.17 -4.41 -12.68
C THR A 224 -18.59 -4.84 -12.35
N ASP A 225 -18.72 -6.05 -11.82
CA ASP A 225 -20.00 -6.61 -11.35
C ASP A 225 -20.35 -6.20 -9.90
N ALA A 226 -19.66 -5.20 -9.35
CA ALA A 226 -19.84 -4.77 -7.98
C ALA A 226 -21.31 -4.45 -7.68
N PRO A 227 -21.90 -5.02 -6.61
CA PRO A 227 -23.34 -5.01 -6.38
C PRO A 227 -23.82 -3.67 -5.79
N LEU A 228 -23.57 -2.55 -6.48
CA LEU A 228 -23.96 -1.20 -6.06
C LEU A 228 -25.47 -0.97 -6.25
N ALA A 229 -26.14 -0.49 -5.22
CA ALA A 229 -27.54 -0.10 -5.28
C ALA A 229 -27.72 1.22 -6.06
N GLY A 230 -28.93 1.47 -6.56
CA GLY A 230 -29.25 2.73 -7.25
C GLY A 230 -29.00 3.94 -6.36
N GLY A 231 -28.13 4.86 -6.81
CA GLY A 231 -27.75 6.07 -6.07
C GLY A 231 -26.67 5.87 -4.99
N GLU A 232 -26.20 4.64 -4.77
CA GLU A 232 -25.04 4.36 -3.93
C GLU A 232 -23.76 4.89 -4.59
N THR A 233 -22.93 5.60 -3.83
CA THR A 233 -21.69 6.20 -4.36
C THR A 233 -20.46 5.57 -3.70
N VAL A 234 -19.42 5.33 -4.50
CA VAL A 234 -18.12 4.87 -3.98
C VAL A 234 -17.37 6.05 -3.36
N ARG A 235 -17.01 5.92 -2.08
CA ARG A 235 -16.28 6.93 -1.31
C ARG A 235 -14.78 6.66 -1.26
N ALA A 236 -14.39 5.41 -1.06
CA ALA A 236 -12.99 5.02 -0.98
C ALA A 236 -12.79 3.59 -1.51
N LEU A 237 -11.61 3.36 -2.05
CA LEU A 237 -11.12 2.04 -2.43
C LEU A 237 -9.89 1.70 -1.61
N ALA A 238 -9.78 0.42 -1.26
CA ALA A 238 -8.58 -0.13 -0.64
C ALA A 238 -8.30 -1.49 -1.27
N GLY A 239 -7.01 -1.82 -1.35
CA GLY A 239 -6.54 -3.04 -2.00
C GLY A 239 -5.54 -3.76 -1.11
N LEU A 240 -5.78 -5.05 -0.89
CA LEU A 240 -4.86 -5.92 -0.18
C LEU A 240 -4.13 -6.78 -1.19
N SER A 241 -2.80 -6.76 -1.13
CA SER A 241 -1.94 -7.52 -2.03
C SER A 241 -2.13 -9.02 -1.81
N ALA A 242 -1.82 -9.85 -2.81
CA ALA A 242 -1.74 -11.30 -2.60
C ALA A 242 -0.59 -11.67 -1.65
N GLY A 243 -0.77 -12.75 -0.89
CA GLY A 243 0.29 -13.43 -0.15
C GLY A 243 0.67 -14.76 -0.81
N THR A 244 1.63 -15.49 -0.25
CA THR A 244 1.93 -16.84 -0.74
C THR A 244 0.75 -17.76 -0.44
N GLY A 245 0.08 -18.24 -1.50
CA GLY A 245 -1.09 -19.12 -1.38
C GLY A 245 -2.39 -18.41 -0.97
N THR A 246 -2.38 -17.08 -0.80
CA THR A 246 -3.57 -16.29 -0.46
C THR A 246 -3.80 -15.21 -1.51
N ALA A 247 -5.02 -15.14 -2.04
CA ALA A 247 -5.38 -14.12 -3.01
C ALA A 247 -5.40 -12.72 -2.36
N GLY A 248 -5.16 -11.69 -3.17
CA GLY A 248 -5.43 -10.32 -2.78
C GLY A 248 -6.93 -10.03 -2.72
N GLU A 249 -7.28 -8.90 -2.14
CA GLU A 249 -8.68 -8.51 -1.91
C GLU A 249 -8.92 -7.06 -2.34
N THR A 250 -10.13 -6.79 -2.82
CA THR A 250 -10.59 -5.43 -3.14
C THR A 250 -11.65 -5.01 -2.13
N TRP A 251 -11.52 -3.81 -1.59
CA TRP A 251 -12.45 -3.26 -0.61
C TRP A 251 -13.03 -1.95 -1.11
N VAL A 252 -14.34 -1.80 -0.97
CA VAL A 252 -15.09 -0.64 -1.45
C VAL A 252 -15.92 -0.08 -0.30
N LEU A 253 -15.55 1.11 0.17
CA LEU A 253 -16.40 1.89 1.06
C LEU A 253 -17.37 2.71 0.22
N THR A 254 -18.66 2.48 0.41
CA THR A 254 -19.72 3.21 -0.28
C THR A 254 -20.37 4.24 0.65
N SER A 255 -21.40 4.94 0.16
CA SER A 255 -22.20 5.84 0.97
C SER A 255 -23.02 5.15 2.07
N THR A 256 -23.19 3.83 2.00
CA THR A 256 -24.09 3.09 2.89
C THR A 256 -23.49 1.83 3.51
N ARG A 257 -22.40 1.28 2.97
CA ARG A 257 -21.81 0.01 3.43
C ARG A 257 -20.35 -0.16 3.04
N LEU A 258 -19.73 -1.22 3.57
CA LEU A 258 -18.42 -1.71 3.17
C LEU A 258 -18.59 -3.01 2.38
N LEU A 259 -18.02 -3.08 1.19
CA LEU A 259 -17.98 -4.28 0.36
C LEU A 259 -16.56 -4.85 0.34
N ARG A 260 -16.46 -6.17 0.32
CA ARG A 260 -15.23 -6.94 0.14
C ARG A 260 -15.37 -7.84 -1.07
N ARG A 261 -14.36 -7.86 -1.92
CA ARG A 261 -14.19 -8.85 -2.99
C ARG A 261 -12.99 -9.73 -2.70
N ASN A 262 -13.21 -11.05 -2.68
CA ASN A 262 -12.15 -12.05 -2.63
C ASN A 262 -12.35 -13.06 -3.78
N THR A 263 -11.78 -14.27 -3.68
CA THR A 263 -11.95 -15.34 -4.68
C THR A 263 -13.38 -15.86 -4.77
N ASP A 264 -14.19 -15.69 -3.72
CA ASP A 264 -15.57 -16.17 -3.65
C ASP A 264 -16.57 -15.13 -4.20
N GLY A 265 -16.08 -13.94 -4.57
CA GLY A 265 -16.87 -12.84 -5.12
C GLY A 265 -17.08 -11.72 -4.11
N TRP A 266 -18.18 -10.98 -4.28
CA TRP A 266 -18.53 -9.84 -3.44
C TRP A 266 -19.33 -10.25 -2.20
N SER A 267 -18.97 -9.68 -1.06
CA SER A 267 -19.70 -9.76 0.20
C SER A 267 -19.83 -8.39 0.85
N THR A 268 -20.88 -8.20 1.65
CA THR A 268 -21.02 -7.00 2.49
C THR A 268 -20.40 -7.28 3.85
N VAL A 269 -19.58 -6.36 4.36
CA VAL A 269 -18.96 -6.46 5.68
C VAL A 269 -19.65 -5.48 6.62
N SER A 270 -20.21 -6.00 7.71
CA SER A 270 -20.92 -5.20 8.71
C SER A 270 -20.02 -4.92 9.91
N LEU A 271 -19.49 -3.70 9.99
CA LEU A 271 -18.81 -3.17 11.18
C LEU A 271 -19.81 -2.52 12.15
N PRO A 272 -19.46 -2.34 13.44
CA PRO A 272 -20.33 -1.68 14.42
C PRO A 272 -20.79 -0.26 14.02
N ALA A 273 -20.02 0.41 13.16
CA ALA A 273 -20.38 1.69 12.54
C ALA A 273 -19.80 1.75 11.11
N LEU A 274 -20.48 2.47 10.22
CA LEU A 274 -20.01 2.67 8.85
C LEU A 274 -18.71 3.51 8.86
N PRO A 275 -17.61 3.03 8.23
CA PRO A 275 -16.40 3.82 8.16
C PRO A 275 -16.54 5.14 7.37
N GLU A 276 -15.74 6.12 7.77
CA GLU A 276 -15.55 7.41 7.10
C GLU A 276 -14.23 7.44 6.32
N GLN A 277 -13.21 6.70 6.78
CA GLN A 277 -11.93 6.54 6.09
C GLN A 277 -11.57 5.06 5.97
N LEU A 278 -10.90 4.74 4.87
CA LEU A 278 -10.38 3.41 4.57
C LEU A 278 -8.96 3.57 4.03
N MET A 279 -7.99 2.86 4.61
CA MET A 279 -6.60 2.84 4.16
C MET A 279 -6.06 1.41 4.21
N SER A 280 -5.25 1.03 3.24
CA SER A 280 -4.64 -0.30 3.21
C SER A 280 -3.17 -0.24 2.89
N ALA A 281 -2.44 -1.24 3.39
CA ALA A 281 -1.07 -1.52 3.00
C ALA A 281 -0.80 -3.02 3.16
N GLY A 282 -0.30 -3.65 2.11
CA GLY A 282 0.04 -5.06 2.11
C GLY A 282 -1.17 -5.94 2.40
N ARG A 283 -1.20 -6.59 3.55
CA ARG A 283 -2.26 -7.53 3.99
C ARG A 283 -3.17 -6.95 5.07
N TYR A 284 -3.04 -5.66 5.35
CA TYR A 284 -3.78 -4.98 6.41
C TYR A 284 -4.66 -3.86 5.86
N LEU A 285 -5.85 -3.76 6.43
CA LEU A 285 -6.83 -2.71 6.16
C LEU A 285 -7.16 -1.99 7.46
N TRP A 286 -7.08 -0.67 7.46
CA TRP A 286 -7.54 0.19 8.54
C TRP A 286 -8.80 0.93 8.14
N ALA A 287 -9.79 0.90 9.01
CA ALA A 287 -11.07 1.58 8.84
C ALA A 287 -11.35 2.48 10.06
N ARG A 288 -11.69 3.73 9.82
CA ARG A 288 -12.05 4.69 10.88
C ARG A 288 -13.55 4.98 10.83
N ALA A 289 -14.24 4.85 11.96
CA ALA A 289 -15.64 5.25 12.11
C ALA A 289 -15.81 6.07 13.39
N GLY A 290 -16.12 7.36 13.27
CA GLY A 290 -16.16 8.25 14.43
C GLY A 290 -14.78 8.37 15.10
N ASP A 291 -14.68 8.11 16.39
CA ASP A 291 -13.42 8.06 17.15
C ASP A 291 -12.82 6.64 17.21
N ARG A 292 -13.46 5.65 16.59
CA ARG A 292 -13.02 4.25 16.62
C ARG A 292 -12.15 3.92 15.41
N LEU A 293 -11.14 3.09 15.66
CA LEU A 293 -10.31 2.49 14.63
C LEU A 293 -10.45 0.98 14.64
N PHE A 294 -10.67 0.42 13.46
CA PHE A 294 -10.70 -1.00 13.21
C PHE A 294 -9.53 -1.37 12.29
N THR A 295 -8.96 -2.54 12.51
CA THR A 295 -7.97 -3.14 11.61
C THR A 295 -8.45 -4.51 11.19
N TYR A 296 -8.20 -4.89 9.93
CA TYR A 296 -8.42 -6.24 9.43
C TYR A 296 -7.09 -6.81 8.95
N ASP A 297 -6.76 -7.98 9.49
CA ASP A 297 -5.64 -8.81 9.05
C ASP A 297 -6.18 -9.87 8.09
N ALA A 298 -5.79 -9.79 6.81
CA ALA A 298 -6.29 -10.70 5.78
C ALA A 298 -5.70 -12.12 5.88
N ASP A 299 -4.57 -12.29 6.56
CA ASP A 299 -3.93 -13.60 6.71
C ASP A 299 -4.54 -14.34 7.90
N ALA A 300 -4.79 -13.66 9.01
CA ALA A 300 -5.54 -14.21 10.13
C ALA A 300 -7.06 -14.21 9.92
N LYS A 301 -7.57 -13.43 8.95
CA LYS A 301 -9.00 -13.21 8.67
C LYS A 301 -9.77 -12.70 9.89
N VAL A 302 -9.15 -11.81 10.66
CA VAL A 302 -9.75 -11.26 11.89
C VAL A 302 -9.81 -9.75 11.83
N TRP A 303 -10.87 -9.21 12.44
CA TRP A 303 -11.00 -7.80 12.74
C TRP A 303 -10.53 -7.51 14.17
N GLY A 304 -9.84 -6.39 14.35
CA GLY A 304 -9.48 -5.80 15.63
C GLY A 304 -10.13 -4.43 15.84
N SER A 305 -10.46 -4.08 17.08
CA SER A 305 -10.87 -2.73 17.50
C SER A 305 -9.79 -2.17 18.43
N ALA A 306 -9.16 -1.05 18.02
CA ALA A 306 -8.10 -0.45 18.80
C ALA A 306 -8.65 0.25 20.05
N GLU A 307 -8.01 0.03 21.20
CA GLU A 307 -8.28 0.71 22.46
C GLU A 307 -7.01 1.30 23.08
N GLY A 308 -7.20 2.15 24.09
CA GLY A 308 -6.12 2.82 24.82
C GLY A 308 -5.54 4.03 24.09
N LEU A 309 -6.20 4.51 23.04
CA LEU A 309 -5.82 5.75 22.35
C LEU A 309 -6.13 6.98 23.22
N PRO A 310 -5.38 8.09 23.04
CA PRO A 310 -5.73 9.37 23.65
C PRO A 310 -7.17 9.80 23.30
N SER A 311 -7.77 10.64 24.12
CA SER A 311 -9.09 11.22 23.80
C SER A 311 -8.96 12.29 22.72
N GLY A 312 -9.83 12.26 21.71
CA GLY A 312 -9.88 13.26 20.66
C GLY A 312 -10.44 12.73 19.35
N SER A 313 -10.61 13.60 18.36
CA SER A 313 -10.96 13.19 17.01
C SER A 313 -9.79 12.44 16.37
N VAL A 314 -10.10 11.31 15.74
CA VAL A 314 -9.10 10.44 15.12
C VAL A 314 -9.07 10.68 13.62
N VAL A 315 -7.88 10.81 13.03
CA VAL A 315 -7.68 10.86 11.58
C VAL A 315 -6.63 9.83 11.18
N LEU A 316 -6.98 8.94 10.25
CA LEU A 316 -6.01 8.06 9.60
C LEU A 316 -5.18 8.88 8.61
N LEU A 317 -3.86 8.82 8.74
CA LEU A 317 -2.92 9.55 7.89
C LEU A 317 -2.25 8.62 6.86
N ALA A 318 -1.81 7.44 7.31
CA ALA A 318 -1.18 6.43 6.45
C ALA A 318 -1.24 5.03 7.09
N ALA A 319 -0.96 3.99 6.31
CA ALA A 319 -0.74 2.63 6.79
C ALA A 319 0.50 2.02 6.13
N ASP A 320 1.19 1.13 6.85
CA ASP A 320 2.31 0.35 6.34
C ASP A 320 2.00 -1.15 6.31
N GLU A 321 2.83 -1.89 5.56
CA GLU A 321 2.64 -3.30 5.31
C GLU A 321 2.87 -4.19 6.54
N SER A 322 3.39 -3.66 7.64
CA SER A 322 3.51 -4.40 8.91
C SER A 322 2.22 -4.42 9.73
N GLY A 323 1.18 -3.71 9.26
CA GLY A 323 -0.08 -3.56 9.99
C GLY A 323 -0.11 -2.34 10.90
N CYS A 324 0.85 -1.42 10.77
CA CYS A 324 0.87 -0.18 11.52
C CYS A 324 0.07 0.92 10.79
N ALA A 325 -0.69 1.72 11.53
CA ALA A 325 -1.32 2.94 11.05
C ALA A 325 -0.69 4.17 11.70
N TRP A 326 -0.49 5.21 10.91
CA TRP A 326 -0.14 6.54 11.40
C TRP A 326 -1.42 7.36 11.54
N VAL A 327 -1.63 7.92 12.73
CA VAL A 327 -2.88 8.57 13.10
C VAL A 327 -2.62 9.89 13.80
N ARG A 328 -3.57 10.81 13.65
CA ARG A 328 -3.68 11.99 14.49
C ARG A 328 -4.85 11.81 15.43
N VAL A 329 -4.65 12.06 16.73
CA VAL A 329 -5.69 12.00 17.76
C VAL A 329 -5.69 13.32 18.52
N GLY A 330 -6.67 14.18 18.24
CA GLY A 330 -6.62 15.58 18.67
C GLY A 330 -5.36 16.28 18.12
N GLU A 331 -4.52 16.79 19.01
CA GLU A 331 -3.24 17.45 18.66
C GLU A 331 -2.03 16.49 18.68
N GLN A 332 -2.23 15.25 19.13
CA GLN A 332 -1.18 14.24 19.19
C GLN A 332 -1.10 13.46 17.88
N SER A 333 0.11 13.07 17.50
CA SER A 333 0.36 12.19 16.36
C SER A 333 1.11 10.96 16.84
N LEU A 334 0.66 9.80 16.39
CA LEU A 334 1.12 8.50 16.86
C LEU A 334 1.13 7.51 15.70
N SER A 335 2.03 6.54 15.75
CA SER A 335 1.87 5.28 15.02
C SER A 335 1.26 4.24 15.97
N ILE A 336 0.34 3.43 15.46
CA ILE A 336 -0.40 2.44 16.22
C ILE A 336 -0.38 1.08 15.52
N SER A 337 -0.31 0.01 16.30
CA SER A 337 -0.35 -1.36 15.81
C SER A 337 -0.94 -2.31 16.85
N GLN A 338 -1.37 -3.49 16.43
CA GLN A 338 -1.81 -4.54 17.36
C GLN A 338 -0.62 -5.19 18.07
N THR A 339 0.48 -5.40 17.37
CA THR A 339 1.74 -5.91 17.91
C THR A 339 2.93 -5.11 17.36
N PRO A 340 4.04 -5.00 18.09
CA PRO A 340 5.25 -4.32 17.62
C PRO A 340 6.03 -5.18 16.61
N ALA A 341 5.45 -5.43 15.43
CA ALA A 341 6.03 -6.27 14.40
C ALA A 341 7.39 -5.74 13.91
N PRO A 342 8.42 -6.60 13.74
CA PRO A 342 9.69 -6.19 13.16
C PRO A 342 9.54 -5.54 11.78
N ARG A 343 10.41 -4.57 11.47
CA ARG A 343 10.58 -4.00 10.14
C ARG A 343 11.77 -4.67 9.46
N VAL A 344 11.77 -4.71 8.13
CA VAL A 344 12.84 -5.38 7.38
C VAL A 344 13.49 -4.40 6.42
N THR A 345 14.82 -4.45 6.38
CA THR A 345 15.65 -3.71 5.44
C THR A 345 16.42 -4.67 4.54
N GLY A 346 16.68 -4.26 3.30
CA GLY A 346 17.33 -5.08 2.28
C GLY A 346 16.38 -5.98 1.48
N MET A 347 15.13 -6.10 1.93
CA MET A 347 14.03 -6.69 1.16
C MET A 347 12.73 -5.95 1.47
N HIS A 348 11.82 -5.89 0.51
CA HIS A 348 10.48 -5.34 0.68
C HIS A 348 9.42 -6.29 0.12
N GLN A 349 8.18 -6.11 0.55
CA GLN A 349 7.04 -6.86 0.05
C GLN A 349 6.85 -6.63 -1.45
N GLY A 350 6.60 -7.70 -2.18
CA GLY A 350 6.48 -7.71 -3.64
C GLY A 350 7.80 -7.59 -4.39
N MET A 351 8.95 -7.64 -3.71
CA MET A 351 10.25 -7.57 -4.36
C MET A 351 10.45 -8.77 -5.30
N LEU A 352 11.01 -8.50 -6.48
CA LEU A 352 11.59 -9.51 -7.36
C LEU A 352 13.04 -9.75 -6.93
N VAL A 353 13.30 -10.88 -6.29
CA VAL A 353 14.63 -11.32 -5.89
C VAL A 353 15.25 -12.12 -7.04
N VAL A 354 16.30 -11.55 -7.64
CA VAL A 354 17.07 -12.18 -8.72
C VAL A 354 18.49 -12.54 -8.32
N GLU A 355 18.98 -11.98 -7.21
CA GLU A 355 20.30 -12.26 -6.66
C GLU A 355 20.21 -13.46 -5.73
N ASP A 356 21.20 -14.34 -5.79
CA ASP A 356 21.28 -15.49 -4.89
C ASP A 356 21.75 -15.10 -3.48
N GLY A 357 22.09 -13.83 -3.23
CA GLY A 357 22.58 -13.33 -1.95
C GLY A 357 22.10 -11.91 -1.66
N LEU A 358 21.32 -11.72 -0.60
CA LEU A 358 20.90 -10.38 -0.12
C LEU A 358 21.21 -10.19 1.35
N VAL A 359 21.62 -8.97 1.73
CA VAL A 359 21.71 -8.58 3.14
C VAL A 359 20.30 -8.24 3.62
N VAL A 360 19.74 -9.10 4.48
CA VAL A 360 18.41 -8.91 5.05
C VAL A 360 18.54 -8.72 6.56
N GLN A 361 17.94 -7.65 7.07
CA GLN A 361 18.06 -7.26 8.47
C GLN A 361 16.71 -6.87 9.06
N ALA A 362 16.49 -7.27 10.31
CA ALA A 362 15.33 -6.88 11.09
C ALA A 362 15.64 -5.61 11.90
N ARG A 363 14.67 -4.71 11.97
CA ARG A 363 14.65 -3.52 12.82
C ARG A 363 13.47 -3.60 13.76
N LEU A 364 13.75 -3.54 15.05
CA LEU A 364 12.72 -3.67 16.08
C LEU A 364 12.05 -2.31 16.35
N PRO A 365 10.71 -2.26 16.46
CA PRO A 365 10.03 -1.06 16.95
C PRO A 365 10.46 -0.72 18.39
N PRO A 366 10.31 0.54 18.83
CA PRO A 366 10.51 0.89 20.23
C PRO A 366 9.58 0.10 21.15
N GLY A 367 10.05 -0.23 22.35
CA GLY A 367 9.26 -0.90 23.36
C GLY A 367 10.05 -1.98 24.09
N THR A 368 9.34 -2.96 24.64
CA THR A 368 9.94 -4.13 25.28
C THR A 368 10.79 -4.89 24.26
N ALA A 369 12.06 -5.14 24.59
CA ALA A 369 12.93 -5.94 23.73
C ALA A 369 12.42 -7.40 23.69
N PRO A 370 12.40 -8.04 22.50
CA PRO A 370 12.06 -9.44 22.40
C PRO A 370 13.17 -10.31 23.01
N LYS A 371 12.79 -11.50 23.45
CA LYS A 371 13.70 -12.56 23.91
C LYS A 371 14.53 -13.09 22.74
N SER A 372 13.91 -13.27 21.59
CA SER A 372 14.59 -13.73 20.37
C SER A 372 13.93 -13.18 19.11
N VAL A 373 14.72 -13.14 18.02
CA VAL A 373 14.27 -12.75 16.68
C VAL A 373 14.65 -13.86 15.70
N HIS A 374 13.67 -14.29 14.92
CA HIS A 374 13.79 -15.40 13.98
C HIS A 374 13.36 -14.96 12.58
N PHE A 375 14.14 -15.33 11.57
CA PHE A 375 13.72 -15.31 10.18
C PHE A 375 13.20 -16.69 9.81
N GLN A 376 11.97 -16.77 9.28
CA GLN A 376 11.41 -18.03 8.82
C GLN A 376 11.15 -17.95 7.32
N LEU A 377 11.86 -18.79 6.57
CA LEU A 377 11.75 -18.89 5.13
C LEU A 377 11.47 -20.35 4.81
N GLU A 378 10.29 -20.62 4.23
CA GLU A 378 9.77 -21.98 4.09
C GLU A 378 9.73 -22.70 5.45
N ASN A 379 10.27 -23.92 5.54
CA ASN A 379 10.35 -24.72 6.76
C ASN A 379 11.68 -24.51 7.52
N GLN A 380 12.43 -23.46 7.21
CA GLN A 380 13.70 -23.15 7.87
C GLN A 380 13.54 -21.95 8.80
N ASP A 381 14.05 -22.09 10.01
CA ASP A 381 14.16 -21.02 11.00
C ASP A 381 15.63 -20.63 11.13
N VAL A 382 15.92 -19.34 10.94
CA VAL A 382 17.25 -18.75 11.07
C VAL A 382 17.19 -17.77 12.23
N GLU A 383 17.79 -18.16 13.36
CA GLU A 383 17.93 -17.30 14.52
C GLU A 383 18.87 -16.12 14.20
N ALA A 384 18.46 -14.92 14.60
CA ALA A 384 19.24 -13.71 14.39
C ALA A 384 19.62 -13.07 15.73
N THR A 385 20.91 -12.83 15.92
CA THR A 385 21.43 -12.24 17.15
C THR A 385 21.48 -10.71 17.06
N GLY A 386 21.08 -10.04 18.14
CA GLY A 386 21.18 -8.59 18.27
C GLY A 386 22.63 -8.10 18.47
N PRO A 387 22.90 -6.80 18.24
CA PRO A 387 21.96 -5.76 17.82
C PRO A 387 21.73 -5.72 16.31
N ALA A 388 22.48 -6.50 15.54
CA ALA A 388 22.42 -6.48 14.07
C ALA A 388 21.16 -7.16 13.52
N PHE A 389 20.66 -8.22 14.17
CA PHE A 389 19.50 -9.01 13.73
C PHE A 389 19.49 -9.27 12.21
N SER A 390 20.60 -9.81 11.72
CA SER A 390 20.85 -10.10 10.31
C SER A 390 20.54 -11.56 9.99
N MET A 391 19.84 -11.81 8.88
CA MET A 391 19.54 -13.18 8.44
C MET A 391 20.81 -13.93 8.00
N GLY A 392 21.77 -13.24 7.38
CA GLY A 392 23.06 -13.83 6.98
C GLY A 392 24.10 -13.83 8.10
N GLY A 393 23.80 -13.21 9.25
CA GLY A 393 24.77 -12.95 10.31
C GLY A 393 25.72 -11.79 9.99
N LEU A 394 26.88 -11.83 10.64
CA LEU A 394 27.97 -10.87 10.49
C LEU A 394 29.19 -11.58 9.90
N GLU A 395 30.03 -10.83 9.20
CA GLU A 395 31.37 -11.28 8.81
C GLU A 395 32.28 -11.44 10.03
N ALA A 396 33.49 -11.95 9.82
CA ALA A 396 34.47 -12.19 10.89
C ALA A 396 34.92 -10.92 11.63
N ASP A 397 34.71 -9.74 11.04
CA ASP A 397 34.98 -8.44 11.67
C ASP A 397 33.94 -8.07 12.74
N GLY A 398 32.81 -8.78 12.80
CA GLY A 398 31.72 -8.52 13.74
C GLY A 398 30.92 -7.25 13.46
N GLU A 399 31.15 -6.57 12.33
CA GLU A 399 30.51 -5.30 11.98
C GLU A 399 29.80 -5.37 10.62
N THR A 400 30.41 -6.04 9.65
CA THR A 400 29.89 -6.12 8.28
C THR A 400 28.77 -7.14 8.20
N LEU A 401 27.62 -6.73 7.65
CA LEU A 401 26.48 -7.63 7.45
C LEU A 401 26.75 -8.59 6.29
N LYS A 402 26.59 -9.88 6.55
CA LYS A 402 26.74 -10.94 5.55
C LYS A 402 25.44 -11.14 4.76
N ALA A 403 25.57 -11.40 3.46
CA ALA A 403 24.45 -11.75 2.60
C ALA A 403 23.92 -13.17 2.92
N PHE A 404 22.60 -13.31 3.03
CA PHE A 404 21.92 -14.60 3.12
C PHE A 404 21.69 -15.16 1.72
N SER A 405 21.94 -16.47 1.52
CA SER A 405 21.78 -17.08 0.20
C SER A 405 20.37 -17.64 -0.05
N PHE A 406 19.75 -17.23 -1.16
CA PHE A 406 18.44 -17.71 -1.63
C PHE A 406 18.54 -18.85 -2.65
N SER A 407 19.77 -19.27 -3.01
CA SER A 407 20.05 -20.28 -4.05
C SER A 407 19.39 -21.65 -3.83
N SER A 408 18.96 -21.96 -2.61
CA SER A 408 18.24 -23.20 -2.30
C SER A 408 16.74 -23.14 -2.59
N LEU A 409 16.18 -21.97 -2.89
CA LEU A 409 14.77 -21.81 -3.21
C LEU A 409 14.50 -22.22 -4.68
N ALA A 410 13.30 -22.76 -4.93
CA ALA A 410 12.83 -22.94 -6.30
C ALA A 410 12.43 -21.58 -6.91
N PRO A 411 12.51 -21.36 -8.24
CA PRO A 411 11.91 -20.19 -8.85
C PRO A 411 10.40 -20.12 -8.55
N GLY A 412 9.90 -18.98 -8.08
CA GLY A 412 8.49 -18.81 -7.73
C GLY A 412 8.24 -17.85 -6.56
N GLY A 413 6.98 -17.79 -6.13
CA GLY A 413 6.57 -16.93 -5.03
C GLY A 413 6.89 -17.55 -3.67
N HIS A 414 7.46 -16.77 -2.76
CA HIS A 414 7.86 -17.16 -1.41
C HIS A 414 7.41 -16.14 -0.39
N THR A 415 7.41 -16.51 0.90
CA THR A 415 7.17 -15.58 2.00
C THR A 415 8.32 -15.66 3.01
N LEU A 416 8.95 -14.52 3.28
CA LEU A 416 9.83 -14.37 4.43
C LEU A 416 9.01 -13.88 5.63
N ASN A 417 9.08 -14.62 6.74
CA ASN A 417 8.56 -14.18 8.03
C ASN A 417 9.71 -13.65 8.89
N VAL A 418 9.45 -12.57 9.62
CA VAL A 418 10.31 -12.12 10.71
C VAL A 418 9.49 -12.12 11.99
N VAL A 419 9.93 -12.89 12.98
CA VAL A 419 9.19 -13.17 14.20
C VAL A 419 10.00 -12.72 15.42
N SER A 420 9.44 -11.80 16.18
CA SER A 420 9.91 -11.45 17.52
C SER A 420 9.12 -12.26 18.55
N ARG A 421 9.82 -12.98 19.43
CA ARG A 421 9.22 -13.72 20.54
C ARG A 421 9.52 -13.00 21.85
N PHE A 422 8.51 -12.78 22.69
CA PHE A 422 8.64 -12.08 23.97
C PHE A 422 8.68 -13.05 25.16
N GLU A 423 9.11 -12.56 26.33
CA GLU A 423 9.21 -13.38 27.55
C GLU A 423 7.86 -13.93 28.03
N ASP A 424 6.76 -13.26 27.71
CA ASP A 424 5.40 -13.71 28.02
C ASP A 424 4.86 -14.78 27.03
N GLY A 425 5.68 -15.18 26.05
CA GLY A 425 5.31 -16.15 25.02
C GLY A 425 4.52 -15.57 23.85
N SER A 426 4.21 -14.27 23.85
CA SER A 426 3.60 -13.62 22.70
C SER A 426 4.58 -13.50 21.52
N GLU A 427 4.04 -13.43 20.30
CA GLU A 427 4.81 -13.19 19.08
C GLU A 427 4.33 -11.93 18.37
N ALA A 428 5.27 -11.18 17.79
CA ALA A 428 5.00 -10.17 16.78
C ALA A 428 5.63 -10.59 15.46
N ARG A 429 4.84 -10.57 14.37
CA ARG A 429 5.22 -11.16 13.08
C ARG A 429 5.09 -10.15 11.95
N ARG A 430 6.10 -10.11 11.07
CA ARG A 430 6.05 -9.45 9.77
C ARG A 430 6.15 -10.51 8.67
N GLN A 431 5.15 -10.58 7.79
CA GLN A 431 5.15 -11.47 6.62
C GLN A 431 5.44 -10.69 5.36
N MET A 432 6.39 -11.14 4.54
CA MET A 432 6.79 -10.43 3.32
C MET A 432 6.80 -11.40 2.14
N PRO A 433 5.73 -11.41 1.33
CA PRO A 433 5.73 -12.16 0.09
C PRO A 433 6.70 -11.49 -0.90
N PHE A 434 7.45 -12.31 -1.64
CA PHE A 434 8.39 -11.90 -2.69
C PHE A 434 8.41 -12.94 -3.82
N LEU A 435 8.92 -12.57 -4.99
CA LEU A 435 9.10 -13.47 -6.12
C LEU A 435 10.59 -13.78 -6.27
N TYR A 436 11.00 -15.04 -6.18
CA TYR A 436 12.36 -15.47 -6.47
C TYR A 436 12.44 -15.93 -7.93
N GLN A 437 13.31 -15.28 -8.69
CA GLN A 437 13.57 -15.64 -10.09
C GLN A 437 15.08 -15.72 -10.29
N PRO A 438 15.71 -16.86 -9.92
CA PRO A 438 17.14 -17.04 -10.07
C PRO A 438 17.55 -16.97 -11.53
N LEU A 439 18.81 -16.62 -11.73
CA LEU A 439 19.37 -16.39 -13.05
C LEU A 439 19.58 -17.71 -13.80
N THR A 440 18.81 -17.91 -14.88
CA THR A 440 19.06 -18.99 -15.85
C THR A 440 19.78 -18.50 -17.11
N THR A 441 19.76 -17.19 -17.37
CA THR A 441 20.43 -16.54 -18.51
C THR A 441 21.27 -15.35 -18.05
N VAL A 442 22.48 -15.26 -18.58
CA VAL A 442 23.44 -14.22 -18.21
C VAL A 442 23.20 -12.97 -19.07
N PRO A 443 23.00 -11.78 -18.48
CA PRO A 443 22.88 -10.55 -19.26
C PRO A 443 24.20 -10.14 -19.90
N SER A 444 24.09 -9.46 -21.03
CA SER A 444 25.21 -8.97 -21.85
C SER A 444 25.09 -7.47 -22.00
N TRP A 445 26.23 -6.76 -22.07
CA TRP A 445 26.22 -5.32 -22.28
C TRP A 445 25.51 -4.96 -23.59
N ALA A 446 25.88 -5.59 -24.70
CA ALA A 446 25.35 -5.25 -26.02
C ALA A 446 23.83 -5.45 -26.15
N ARG A 447 23.30 -6.52 -25.55
CA ARG A 447 21.88 -6.90 -25.63
C ARG A 447 21.03 -6.17 -24.60
N ASP A 448 21.50 -6.09 -23.36
CA ASP A 448 20.63 -5.81 -22.22
C ASP A 448 20.92 -4.44 -21.59
N ILE A 449 22.19 -4.10 -21.38
CA ILE A 449 22.56 -2.88 -20.62
C ILE A 449 22.71 -1.65 -21.52
N ARG A 450 23.26 -1.82 -22.72
CA ARG A 450 23.41 -0.70 -23.66
C ARG A 450 22.07 0.00 -23.96
N PRO A 451 20.94 -0.70 -24.19
CA PRO A 451 19.64 -0.04 -24.35
C PRO A 451 19.23 0.80 -23.12
N VAL A 452 19.48 0.31 -21.90
CA VAL A 452 19.20 1.05 -20.66
C VAL A 452 20.09 2.29 -20.57
N HIS A 453 21.39 2.14 -20.84
CA HIS A 453 22.34 3.26 -20.88
C HIS A 453 21.87 4.34 -21.86
N GLU A 454 21.59 3.97 -23.11
CA GLU A 454 21.21 4.90 -24.18
C GLU A 454 19.89 5.61 -23.87
N ALA A 455 18.91 4.89 -23.32
CA ALA A 455 17.61 5.47 -23.00
C ALA A 455 17.63 6.39 -21.77
N ARG A 456 18.45 6.07 -20.74
CA ARG A 456 18.27 6.62 -19.39
C ARG A 456 19.50 7.27 -18.78
N CYS A 457 20.69 6.74 -19.02
CA CYS A 457 21.91 7.21 -18.36
C CYS A 457 22.72 8.16 -19.27
N ALA A 458 22.62 7.99 -20.58
CA ALA A 458 23.43 8.67 -21.59
C ALA A 458 23.37 10.20 -21.48
N LYS A 459 22.19 10.77 -21.16
CA LYS A 459 21.98 12.22 -21.03
C LYS A 459 22.96 12.88 -20.04
N CYS A 460 23.30 12.19 -18.94
CA CYS A 460 24.19 12.73 -17.91
C CYS A 460 25.63 12.21 -18.03
N HIS A 461 25.82 11.05 -18.68
CA HIS A 461 27.08 10.32 -18.68
C HIS A 461 27.85 10.36 -20.02
N ILE A 462 27.30 11.03 -21.06
CA ILE A 462 28.01 11.32 -22.32
C ILE A 462 28.57 12.74 -22.34
N THR A 463 27.79 13.75 -21.94
CA THR A 463 28.14 15.17 -22.14
C THR A 463 28.36 15.98 -20.85
N SER A 464 28.54 15.31 -19.69
CA SER A 464 28.61 15.94 -18.35
C SER A 464 27.25 16.51 -17.89
N PRO A 465 26.90 16.59 -16.58
CA PRO A 465 27.76 16.72 -15.40
C PRO A 465 28.22 15.41 -14.74
N GLY A 466 27.77 14.25 -15.22
CA GLY A 466 28.09 12.95 -14.63
C GLY A 466 29.49 12.45 -14.99
N ARG A 467 29.97 11.44 -14.24
CA ARG A 467 31.17 10.67 -14.63
C ARG A 467 30.97 10.12 -16.05
N PRO A 468 31.97 10.17 -16.94
CA PRO A 468 31.85 9.56 -18.25
C PRO A 468 31.55 8.06 -18.15
N LEU A 469 30.41 7.63 -18.70
CA LEU A 469 30.00 6.21 -18.81
C LEU A 469 29.51 5.91 -20.23
N ASN A 470 30.14 6.51 -21.24
CA ASN A 470 29.69 6.43 -22.63
C ASN A 470 30.18 5.20 -23.40
N THR A 471 30.93 4.30 -22.77
CA THR A 471 31.45 3.07 -23.36
C THR A 471 31.25 1.87 -22.44
N TYR A 472 31.26 0.66 -23.02
CA TYR A 472 31.25 -0.60 -22.28
C TYR A 472 32.36 -0.64 -21.21
N GLU A 473 33.59 -0.31 -21.58
CA GLU A 473 34.73 -0.39 -20.66
C GLU A 473 34.59 0.55 -19.46
N LEU A 474 33.99 1.73 -19.67
CA LEU A 474 33.69 2.65 -18.58
C LEU A 474 32.57 2.12 -17.68
N TRP A 475 31.51 1.53 -18.26
CA TRP A 475 30.48 0.86 -17.46
C TRP A 475 31.05 -0.31 -16.67
N LYS A 476 31.85 -1.17 -17.29
CA LYS A 476 32.47 -2.33 -16.66
C LYS A 476 33.37 -1.93 -15.50
N THR A 477 34.23 -0.94 -15.72
CA THR A 477 35.15 -0.44 -14.69
C THR A 477 34.40 0.19 -13.52
N ASN A 478 33.22 0.78 -13.75
CA ASN A 478 32.40 1.42 -12.72
C ASN A 478 31.20 0.57 -12.31
N ALA A 479 31.16 -0.72 -12.66
CA ALA A 479 29.98 -1.58 -12.53
C ALA A 479 29.40 -1.59 -11.12
N GLN A 480 30.23 -1.73 -10.09
CA GLN A 480 29.76 -1.74 -8.69
C GLN A 480 29.23 -0.38 -8.22
N LEU A 481 29.82 0.73 -8.68
CA LEU A 481 29.33 2.08 -8.37
C LEU A 481 27.99 2.35 -9.05
N ILE A 482 27.84 1.92 -10.30
CA ILE A 482 26.59 2.01 -11.06
C ILE A 482 25.53 1.16 -10.37
N ASN A 483 25.86 -0.08 -10.03
CA ASN A 483 24.98 -1.00 -9.33
C ASN A 483 24.45 -0.40 -8.02
N ALA A 484 25.36 0.10 -7.17
CA ALA A 484 24.97 0.80 -5.95
C ALA A 484 24.10 2.02 -6.27
N ALA A 485 24.48 2.86 -7.24
CA ALA A 485 23.71 4.07 -7.57
C ALA A 485 22.28 3.77 -8.05
N VAL A 486 22.08 2.74 -8.87
CA VAL A 486 20.73 2.37 -9.37
C VAL A 486 19.93 1.61 -8.32
N ARG A 487 20.57 0.72 -7.56
CA ARG A 487 19.94 0.00 -6.43
C ARG A 487 19.49 0.97 -5.34
N ASP A 488 20.31 1.98 -5.06
CA ASP A 488 20.01 3.03 -4.10
C ASP A 488 19.07 4.11 -4.69
N LEU A 489 18.55 3.91 -5.91
CA LEU A 489 17.63 4.82 -6.63
C LEU A 489 18.18 6.24 -6.89
N ARG A 490 19.49 6.46 -6.72
CA ARG A 490 20.16 7.77 -6.90
C ARG A 490 20.37 8.15 -8.36
N MET A 491 20.23 7.19 -9.27
CA MET A 491 20.37 7.36 -10.71
C MET A 491 19.28 6.58 -11.42
N PRO A 492 18.81 7.04 -12.60
CA PRO A 492 19.17 8.28 -13.30
C PRO A 492 18.68 9.59 -12.66
N ALA A 493 19.21 10.72 -13.14
CA ALA A 493 18.80 12.06 -12.71
C ALA A 493 17.39 12.45 -13.18
N ASP A 494 16.86 11.83 -14.23
CA ASP A 494 15.48 12.02 -14.70
C ASP A 494 14.47 11.10 -14.00
N GLY A 495 14.90 10.44 -12.92
CA GLY A 495 14.11 9.53 -12.09
C GLY A 495 14.69 8.12 -12.09
N PRO A 496 14.49 7.36 -11.01
CA PRO A 496 15.08 6.03 -10.85
C PRO A 496 14.65 5.06 -11.97
N LEU A 497 15.46 4.03 -12.19
CA LEU A 497 15.05 2.90 -13.01
C LEU A 497 13.88 2.16 -12.33
N ASP A 498 13.06 1.50 -13.13
CA ASP A 498 12.08 0.55 -12.57
C ASP A 498 12.80 -0.67 -11.97
N PRO A 499 12.09 -1.48 -11.16
CA PRO A 499 12.68 -2.68 -10.56
C PRO A 499 13.29 -3.63 -11.60
N GLN A 500 12.76 -3.71 -12.82
CA GLN A 500 13.30 -4.57 -13.87
C GLN A 500 14.64 -4.05 -14.41
N GLY A 501 14.78 -2.74 -14.62
CA GLY A 501 16.00 -2.10 -15.06
C GLY A 501 17.09 -2.13 -13.99
N ILE A 502 16.74 -1.92 -12.71
CA ILE A 502 17.65 -2.09 -11.57
C ILE A 502 18.13 -3.54 -11.52
N ALA A 503 17.20 -4.50 -11.56
CA ALA A 503 17.51 -5.92 -11.59
C ALA A 503 18.41 -6.27 -12.79
N LEU A 504 18.16 -5.71 -13.98
CA LEU A 504 18.97 -5.99 -15.17
C LEU A 504 20.44 -5.55 -14.99
N ILE A 505 20.66 -4.35 -14.44
CA ILE A 505 22.00 -3.84 -14.15
C ILE A 505 22.66 -4.68 -13.05
N GLN A 506 21.96 -4.93 -11.93
CA GLN A 506 22.42 -5.81 -10.86
C GLN A 506 22.90 -7.17 -11.39
N ARG A 507 22.11 -7.76 -12.29
CA ARG A 507 22.42 -9.05 -12.92
C ARG A 507 23.68 -8.99 -13.77
N TRP A 508 23.80 -7.99 -14.63
CA TRP A 508 24.97 -7.82 -15.50
C TRP A 508 26.25 -7.65 -14.68
N VAL A 509 26.20 -6.82 -13.64
CA VAL A 509 27.33 -6.59 -12.73
C VAL A 509 27.72 -7.88 -11.98
N SER A 510 26.74 -8.60 -11.43
CA SER A 510 26.96 -9.86 -10.71
C SER A 510 27.54 -10.96 -11.61
N SER A 511 27.23 -10.94 -12.90
CA SER A 511 27.82 -11.86 -13.90
C SER A 511 29.22 -11.49 -14.37
N GLY A 512 29.89 -10.53 -13.74
CA GLY A 512 31.22 -10.07 -14.15
C GLY A 512 31.20 -9.04 -15.29
N ALA A 513 30.08 -8.34 -15.48
CA ALA A 513 29.92 -7.27 -16.46
C ALA A 513 30.32 -7.71 -17.89
N LEU A 514 29.66 -8.75 -18.40
CA LEU A 514 29.95 -9.37 -19.69
C LEU A 514 29.64 -8.44 -20.89
N PRO A 515 30.39 -8.52 -21.99
CA PRO A 515 30.20 -7.66 -23.16
C PRO A 515 28.85 -7.84 -23.89
#